data_AF-A0AAN7GQZ8-F1
#
_entry.id   AF-A0AAN7GQZ8-F1
#
_cell.length_a   1.000
_cell.length_b   1.000
_cell.length_c   1.000
_cell.angle_alpha   90.00
_cell.angle_beta   90.00
_cell.angle_gamma   90.00
#
_symmetry.space_group_name_H-M   'P 1'
#
loop_
_entity.id
_entity.type
_entity.pdbx_description
1 polymer ?
#
loop_
_entity_poly.entity_id
_entity_poly.type
_entity_poly.pdbx_seq_one_letter_code
_entity_poly.pdbx_strand_id
1 'polypeptide(L)'
;MQGTLERYRKHTKGSRAGQPSMEEGTQHMKDEAISMMKKMELLEDSKRKLLGEGLASCTIEDLQNIEQQLEYSISKIRARKTQVYIEQIGKLKEKEKTLKAENAVLSEKCGLTQSQRATQAEVRLELETDLLMAQPETRLRLASYFSS
;
A
#
# COMPACT_ATOMS: atom_id res chain seq x y z
N MET A 1 13.62 75.87 -19.70
CA MET A 1 12.98 74.55 -19.96
C MET A 1 13.95 73.42 -20.33
N GLN A 2 15.14 73.67 -20.91
CA GLN A 2 16.09 72.60 -21.25
C GLN A 2 16.65 71.85 -20.01
N GLY A 3 16.97 72.58 -18.93
CA GLY A 3 17.51 71.96 -17.71
C GLY A 3 16.53 71.06 -16.94
N THR A 4 15.22 71.18 -17.17
CA THR A 4 14.22 70.28 -16.57
C THR A 4 14.16 68.96 -17.32
N LEU A 5 14.20 69.01 -18.66
CA LEU A 5 14.29 67.84 -19.53
C LEU A 5 15.57 67.03 -19.30
N GLU A 6 16.70 67.71 -19.12
CA GLU A 6 17.99 67.06 -18.88
C GLU A 6 18.07 66.40 -17.50
N ARG A 7 17.49 67.03 -16.46
CA ARG A 7 17.33 66.39 -15.14
C ARG A 7 16.44 65.16 -15.21
N TYR A 8 15.32 65.24 -15.93
CA TYR A 8 14.42 64.10 -16.13
C TYR A 8 15.13 62.95 -16.86
N ARG A 9 15.90 63.25 -17.92
CA ARG A 9 16.67 62.25 -18.69
C ARG A 9 17.80 61.60 -17.87
N LYS A 10 18.45 62.37 -16.98
CA LYS A 10 19.44 61.84 -16.03
C LYS A 10 18.79 60.94 -14.98
N HIS A 11 17.60 61.30 -14.49
CA HIS A 11 16.88 60.52 -13.48
C HIS A 11 16.23 59.26 -14.06
N THR A 12 15.72 59.28 -15.30
CA THR A 12 15.17 58.10 -15.96
C THR A 12 16.24 57.13 -16.44
N LYS A 13 17.38 57.62 -16.95
CA LYS A 13 18.55 56.76 -17.24
C LYS A 13 19.18 56.20 -15.96
N GLY A 14 19.24 56.97 -14.88
CA GLY A 14 19.73 56.49 -13.58
C GLY A 14 18.79 55.48 -12.91
N SER A 15 17.47 55.63 -13.05
CA SER A 15 16.47 54.68 -12.56
C SER A 15 16.47 53.35 -13.34
N ARG A 16 16.74 53.41 -14.66
CA ARG A 16 16.86 52.22 -15.51
C ARG A 16 18.26 51.57 -15.47
N ALA A 17 19.29 52.25 -14.96
CA ALA A 17 20.66 51.75 -14.92
C ALA A 17 20.88 50.57 -13.94
N GLY A 18 19.91 50.28 -13.07
CA GLY A 18 19.95 49.14 -12.14
C GLY A 18 18.82 48.12 -12.31
N GLN A 19 17.92 48.30 -13.28
CA GLN A 19 16.90 47.31 -13.62
C GLN A 19 17.32 46.61 -14.91
N PRO A 20 17.32 45.26 -14.98
CA PRO A 20 17.52 44.58 -16.25
C PRO A 20 16.50 45.11 -17.24
N SER A 21 16.95 45.52 -18.42
CA SER A 21 16.05 46.00 -19.45
C SER A 21 15.03 44.90 -19.78
N MET A 22 13.82 45.25 -20.19
CA MET A 22 12.80 44.28 -20.61
C MET A 22 13.36 43.30 -21.67
N GLU A 23 14.30 43.76 -22.51
CA GLU A 23 15.03 42.95 -23.49
C GLU A 23 16.02 41.98 -22.84
N GLU A 24 16.78 42.40 -21.82
CA GLU A 24 17.69 41.54 -21.06
C GLU A 24 16.93 40.46 -20.26
N GLY A 25 15.80 40.82 -19.64
CA GLY A 25 14.93 39.85 -18.96
C GLY A 25 14.34 38.83 -19.94
N THR A 26 13.91 39.29 -21.12
CA THR A 26 13.40 38.41 -22.18
C THR A 26 14.50 37.50 -22.73
N GLN A 27 15.73 37.99 -22.88
CA GLN A 27 16.86 37.20 -23.36
C GLN A 27 17.27 36.14 -22.33
N HIS A 28 17.35 36.50 -21.05
CA HIS A 28 17.61 35.55 -19.96
C HIS A 28 16.59 34.40 -19.93
N MET A 29 15.30 34.72 -20.06
CA MET A 29 14.24 33.69 -20.10
C MET A 29 14.36 32.77 -21.33
N LYS A 30 14.78 33.31 -22.48
CA LYS A 30 15.03 32.49 -23.68
C LYS A 30 16.21 31.54 -23.46
N ASP A 31 17.30 32.04 -22.89
CA ASP A 31 18.50 31.25 -22.62
C ASP A 31 18.21 30.15 -21.58
N GLU A 32 17.42 30.45 -20.57
CA GLU A 32 16.92 29.48 -19.59
C GLU A 32 16.03 28.43 -20.24
N ALA A 33 15.11 28.82 -21.13
CA ALA A 33 14.27 27.90 -21.88
C ALA A 33 15.10 26.95 -22.78
N ILE A 34 16.11 27.47 -23.47
CA ILE A 34 17.04 26.67 -24.28
C ILE A 34 17.82 25.69 -23.39
N SER A 35 18.28 26.14 -22.23
CA SER A 35 18.98 25.29 -21.26
C SER A 35 18.09 24.15 -20.75
N MET A 36 16.82 24.44 -20.43
CA MET A 36 15.85 23.42 -20.04
C MET A 36 15.59 22.43 -21.16
N MET A 37 15.40 22.90 -22.40
CA MET A 37 15.16 22.02 -23.56
C MET A 37 16.32 21.05 -23.78
N LYS A 38 17.57 21.53 -23.72
CA LYS A 38 18.77 20.67 -23.81
C LYS A 38 18.82 19.63 -22.69
N LYS A 39 18.46 20.00 -21.46
CA LYS A 39 18.39 19.04 -20.34
C LYS A 39 17.33 17.97 -20.58
N MET A 40 16.17 18.34 -21.12
CA MET A 40 15.12 17.38 -21.45
C MET A 40 15.57 16.40 -22.53
N GLU A 41 16.22 16.89 -23.59
CA GLU A 41 16.76 16.05 -24.66
C GLU A 41 17.77 15.03 -24.11
N LEU A 42 18.71 15.46 -23.27
CA LEU A 42 19.68 14.58 -22.63
C LEU A 42 19.03 13.51 -21.74
N LEU A 43 17.97 13.88 -21.01
CA LEU A 43 17.22 12.95 -20.15
C LEU A 43 16.45 11.90 -20.97
N GLU A 44 15.77 12.32 -22.05
CA GLU A 44 15.08 11.38 -22.94
C GLU A 44 16.06 10.47 -23.68
N ASP A 45 17.22 10.99 -24.11
CA ASP A 45 18.29 10.17 -24.69
C ASP A 45 18.80 9.12 -23.71
N SER A 46 19.07 9.52 -22.47
CA SER A 46 19.50 8.60 -21.40
C SER A 46 18.45 7.51 -21.16
N LYS A 47 17.18 7.89 -21.06
CA LYS A 47 16.06 6.95 -20.91
C LYS A 47 15.97 5.96 -22.07
N ARG A 48 16.04 6.44 -23.33
CA ARG A 48 16.03 5.57 -24.52
C ARG A 48 17.17 4.55 -24.48
N LYS A 49 18.39 5.00 -24.14
CA LYS A 49 19.54 4.10 -23.98
C LYS A 49 19.32 3.05 -22.90
N LEU A 50 18.79 3.43 -21.74
CA LEU A 50 18.44 2.48 -20.67
C LEU A 50 17.35 1.48 -21.09
N LEU A 51 16.49 1.85 -22.04
CA LEU A 51 15.49 0.97 -22.66
C LEU A 51 16.04 0.12 -23.80
N GLY A 52 17.33 0.25 -24.13
CA GLY A 52 17.98 -0.51 -25.20
C GLY A 52 17.81 0.11 -26.60
N GLU A 53 17.34 1.35 -26.69
CA GLU A 53 17.14 2.06 -27.95
C GLU A 53 18.36 2.91 -28.31
N GLY A 54 18.66 3.05 -29.61
CA GLY A 54 19.70 3.96 -30.10
C GLY A 54 21.13 3.60 -29.68
N LEU A 55 21.38 2.33 -29.31
CA LEU A 55 22.69 1.89 -28.79
C LEU A 55 23.81 1.85 -29.83
N ALA A 56 23.49 1.86 -31.13
CA ALA A 56 24.48 1.76 -32.21
C ALA A 56 25.51 2.91 -32.22
N SER A 57 25.17 4.06 -31.64
CA SER A 57 26.07 5.23 -31.50
C SER A 57 26.82 5.27 -30.17
N CYS A 58 26.57 4.31 -29.27
CA CYS A 58 27.21 4.27 -27.96
C CYS A 58 28.62 3.68 -28.05
N THR A 59 29.53 4.21 -27.23
CA THR A 59 30.86 3.63 -27.06
C THR A 59 30.79 2.38 -26.18
N ILE A 60 31.86 1.59 -26.15
CA ILE A 60 31.95 0.41 -25.26
C ILE A 60 31.81 0.84 -23.79
N GLU A 61 32.42 1.96 -23.40
CA GLU A 61 32.34 2.50 -22.04
C GLU A 61 30.90 2.90 -21.68
N ASP A 62 30.19 3.57 -22.60
CA ASP A 62 28.78 3.92 -22.40
C ASP A 62 27.92 2.67 -22.17
N LEU A 63 28.13 1.62 -22.97
CA LEU A 63 27.40 0.37 -22.87
C LEU A 63 27.68 -0.34 -21.54
N GLN A 64 28.94 -0.38 -21.10
CA GLN A 64 29.31 -0.95 -19.80
C GLN A 64 28.67 -0.19 -18.63
N ASN A 65 28.59 1.14 -18.73
CA ASN A 65 27.93 1.95 -17.70
C ASN A 65 26.41 1.69 -17.67
N ILE A 66 25.76 1.60 -18.84
CA ILE A 66 24.34 1.25 -18.94
C ILE A 66 24.08 -0.13 -18.32
N GLU A 67 24.91 -1.12 -18.66
CA GLU A 67 24.81 -2.48 -18.12
C GLU A 67 24.92 -2.49 -16.58
N GLN A 68 25.95 -1.85 -16.03
CA GLN A 68 26.15 -1.77 -14.57
C GLN A 68 24.98 -1.07 -13.86
N GLN A 69 24.45 0.02 -14.43
CA GLN A 69 23.29 0.72 -13.88
C GLN A 69 22.03 -0.16 -13.88
N LEU A 70 21.80 -0.89 -14.97
CA LEU A 70 20.66 -1.81 -15.08
C LEU A 70 20.80 -2.98 -14.10
N GLU A 71 21.97 -3.60 -14.03
CA GLU A 71 22.23 -4.70 -13.10
C GLU A 71 22.01 -4.28 -11.64
N TYR A 72 22.60 -3.16 -11.24
CA TYR A 72 22.47 -2.61 -9.89
C TYR A 72 21.01 -2.30 -9.56
N SER A 73 20.29 -1.60 -10.44
CA SER A 73 18.91 -1.20 -10.19
C SER A 73 17.96 -2.41 -10.15
N ILE A 74 18.13 -3.39 -11.04
CA ILE A 74 17.35 -4.63 -11.04
C ILE A 74 17.61 -5.42 -9.76
N SER A 75 18.87 -5.53 -9.32
CA SER A 75 19.22 -6.19 -8.06
C SER A 75 18.51 -5.53 -6.88
N LYS A 76 18.54 -4.19 -6.80
CA LYS A 76 17.85 -3.42 -5.75
C LYS A 76 16.33 -3.60 -5.79
N ILE A 77 15.72 -3.60 -6.97
CA ILE A 77 14.28 -3.83 -7.15
C ILE A 77 13.90 -5.23 -6.68
N ARG A 78 14.67 -6.26 -7.08
CA ARG A 78 14.43 -7.65 -6.67
C ARG A 78 14.56 -7.81 -5.15
N ALA A 79 15.62 -7.27 -4.55
CA ALA A 79 15.82 -7.29 -3.10
C ALA A 79 14.64 -6.65 -2.35
N ARG A 80 14.17 -5.48 -2.81
CA ARG A 80 13.01 -4.82 -2.21
C ARG A 80 11.72 -5.62 -2.38
N LYS A 81 11.46 -6.19 -3.55
CA LYS A 81 10.30 -7.05 -3.80
C LYS A 81 10.31 -8.28 -2.89
N THR A 82 11.45 -8.96 -2.78
CA THR A 82 11.63 -10.11 -1.90
C THR A 82 11.35 -9.73 -0.45
N GLN A 83 11.90 -8.61 0.03
CA GLN A 83 11.65 -8.13 1.39
C GLN A 83 10.15 -7.90 1.66
N VAL A 84 9.45 -7.23 0.73
CA VAL A 84 8.00 -7.01 0.85
C VAL A 84 7.22 -8.32 0.88
N TYR A 85 7.59 -9.30 0.04
CA TYR A 85 6.91 -10.59 0.04
C TYR A 85 7.16 -11.38 1.32
N ILE A 86 8.38 -11.35 1.87
CA ILE A 86 8.69 -11.98 3.16
C ILE A 86 7.79 -11.39 4.26
N GLU A 87 7.66 -10.06 4.31
CA GLU A 87 6.79 -9.38 5.27
C GLU A 87 5.32 -9.77 5.11
N GLN A 88 4.82 -9.85 3.87
CA GLN A 88 3.44 -10.26 3.58
C GLN A 88 3.18 -11.72 3.97
N ILE A 89 4.10 -12.63 3.62
CA ILE A 89 4.02 -14.04 3.99
C ILE A 89 4.01 -14.18 5.51
N GLY A 90 4.87 -13.42 6.22
CA GLY A 90 4.89 -13.40 7.68
C GLY A 90 3.55 -13.00 8.29
N LYS A 91 2.95 -11.91 7.80
CA LYS A 91 1.62 -11.46 8.25
C LYS A 91 0.53 -12.50 8.00
N LEU A 92 0.54 -13.15 6.85
CA LEU A 92 -0.44 -14.18 6.51
C LEU A 92 -0.29 -15.43 7.39
N LYS A 93 0.94 -15.87 7.67
CA LYS A 93 1.20 -17.00 8.57
C LYS A 93 0.71 -16.73 9.99
N GLU A 94 0.92 -15.52 10.50
CA GLU A 94 0.42 -15.17 11.84
C GLU A 94 -1.11 -15.14 11.85
N LYS A 95 -1.74 -14.55 10.83
CA LYS A 95 -3.21 -14.56 10.70
C LYS A 95 -3.77 -15.98 10.60
N GLU A 96 -3.12 -16.86 9.84
CA GLU A 96 -3.50 -18.27 9.74
C GLU A 96 -3.45 -18.96 11.11
N LYS A 97 -2.39 -18.72 11.89
CA LYS A 97 -2.23 -19.27 13.24
C LYS A 97 -3.33 -18.79 14.18
N THR A 98 -3.62 -17.49 14.20
CA THR A 98 -4.69 -16.92 15.02
C THR A 98 -6.05 -17.51 14.66
N LEU A 99 -6.39 -17.56 13.37
CA LEU A 99 -7.66 -18.12 12.91
C LEU A 99 -7.79 -19.62 13.21
N LYS A 100 -6.69 -20.39 13.11
CA LYS A 100 -6.68 -21.80 13.50
C LYS A 100 -6.95 -21.98 14.99
N ALA A 101 -6.35 -21.15 15.84
CA ALA A 101 -6.60 -21.19 17.28
C ALA A 101 -8.06 -20.83 17.62
N GLU A 102 -8.59 -19.76 17.02
CA GLU A 102 -10.00 -19.37 17.19
C GLU A 102 -10.96 -20.46 16.72
N ASN A 103 -10.71 -21.06 15.55
CA ASN A 103 -11.54 -22.15 15.03
C ASN A 103 -11.50 -23.39 15.95
N ALA A 104 -10.36 -23.73 16.54
CA ALA A 104 -10.27 -24.85 17.48
C ALA A 104 -11.16 -24.62 18.71
N VAL A 105 -11.09 -23.42 19.30
CA VAL A 105 -11.92 -23.03 20.46
C VAL A 105 -13.40 -23.06 20.11
N LEU A 106 -13.77 -22.52 18.94
CA LEU A 106 -15.17 -22.53 18.49
C LEU A 106 -15.68 -23.95 18.23
N SER A 107 -14.87 -24.81 17.61
CA SER A 107 -15.22 -26.21 17.35
C SER A 107 -15.46 -26.98 18.65
N GLU A 108 -14.61 -26.78 19.66
CA GLU A 108 -14.78 -27.41 20.98
C GLU A 108 -16.08 -26.93 21.64
N LYS A 109 -16.33 -25.62 21.64
CA LYS A 109 -17.55 -25.06 22.22
C LYS A 109 -18.82 -25.59 21.54
N CYS A 110 -18.83 -25.66 20.21
CA CYS A 110 -19.95 -26.23 19.45
C CYS A 110 -20.17 -27.71 19.79
N GLY A 111 -19.09 -28.50 19.86
CA GLY A 111 -19.15 -29.91 20.24
C GLY A 111 -19.74 -30.11 21.65
N LEU A 112 -19.28 -29.33 22.63
CA LEU A 112 -19.80 -29.37 23.99
C LEU A 112 -21.30 -29.05 24.06
N THR A 113 -21.75 -28.01 23.36
CA THR A 113 -23.18 -27.67 23.33
C THR A 113 -24.04 -28.75 22.68
N GLN A 114 -23.51 -29.46 21.69
CA GLN A 114 -24.23 -30.55 21.02
C GLN A 114 -24.31 -31.79 21.92
N SER A 115 -23.22 -32.12 22.62
CA SER A 115 -23.21 -33.19 23.62
C SER A 115 -24.15 -32.90 24.79
N GLN A 116 -24.17 -31.67 25.31
CA GLN A 116 -25.10 -31.25 26.38
C GLN A 116 -26.57 -31.33 25.97
N ARG A 117 -26.90 -31.00 24.70
CA ARG A 117 -28.26 -31.16 24.18
C ARG A 117 -28.65 -32.63 24.02
N ALA A 118 -27.72 -33.47 23.58
CA ALA A 118 -27.96 -34.90 23.46
C ALA A 118 -28.22 -35.54 24.83
N THR A 119 -27.40 -35.23 25.84
CA THR A 119 -27.61 -35.73 27.21
C THR A 119 -28.89 -35.21 27.85
N GLN A 120 -29.26 -33.94 27.64
CA GLN A 120 -30.57 -33.43 28.10
C GLN A 120 -31.75 -34.14 27.42
N ALA A 121 -31.64 -34.45 26.12
CA ALA A 121 -32.68 -35.19 25.40
C ALA A 121 -32.80 -36.63 25.90
N GLU A 122 -31.68 -37.30 26.17
CA GLU A 122 -31.65 -38.65 26.76
C GLU A 122 -32.29 -38.68 28.15
N VAL A 123 -31.89 -37.79 29.05
CA VAL A 123 -32.47 -37.67 30.40
C VAL A 123 -33.98 -37.41 30.33
N ARG A 124 -34.43 -36.57 29.40
CA ARG A 124 -35.86 -36.28 29.21
C ARG A 124 -36.64 -37.51 28.74
N LEU A 125 -36.09 -38.29 27.80
CA LEU A 125 -36.72 -39.53 27.32
C LEU A 125 -36.77 -40.60 28.42
N GLU A 126 -35.73 -40.70 29.23
CA GLU A 126 -35.67 -41.63 30.36
C GLU A 126 -36.74 -41.29 31.40
N LEU A 127 -36.86 -40.01 31.78
CA LEU A 127 -37.94 -39.55 32.65
C LEU A 127 -39.32 -39.85 32.06
N GLU A 128 -39.55 -39.58 30.76
CA GLU A 128 -40.84 -39.85 30.09
C GLU A 128 -41.18 -41.35 30.13
N THR A 129 -40.17 -42.20 29.97
CA THR A 129 -40.29 -43.66 30.05
C THR A 129 -40.65 -44.10 31.47
N ASP A 130 -39.99 -43.54 32.49
CA ASP A 130 -40.29 -43.83 33.90
C ASP A 130 -41.72 -43.43 34.28
N LEU A 131 -42.21 -42.29 33.79
CA LEU A 131 -43.59 -41.84 34.01
C LEU A 131 -44.59 -42.80 33.38
N LEU A 132 -44.30 -43.34 32.19
CA LEU A 132 -45.16 -44.30 31.49
C LEU A 132 -45.21 -45.64 32.24
N MET A 133 -44.07 -46.11 32.75
CA MET A 133 -43.92 -47.39 33.44
C MET A 133 -44.36 -47.36 34.91
N ALA A 134 -44.51 -46.17 35.51
CA ALA A 134 -44.92 -46.02 36.90
C ALA A 134 -46.39 -46.41 37.17
N GLN A 135 -46.66 -46.85 38.40
CA GLN A 135 -48.01 -47.18 38.86
C GLN A 135 -48.92 -45.94 38.87
N PRO A 136 -50.24 -46.10 38.59
CA PRO A 136 -51.17 -44.98 38.41
C PRO A 136 -51.17 -43.97 39.56
N GLU A 137 -51.04 -44.43 40.81
CA GLU A 137 -51.05 -43.57 42.00
C GLU A 137 -49.81 -42.67 42.09
N THR A 138 -48.68 -43.11 41.51
CA THR A 138 -47.40 -42.39 41.56
C THR A 138 -47.17 -41.45 40.39
N ARG A 139 -47.93 -41.59 39.30
CA ARG A 139 -47.74 -40.80 38.07
C ARG A 139 -47.89 -39.30 38.26
N LEU A 140 -48.86 -38.83 39.05
CA LEU A 140 -49.06 -37.40 39.32
C LEU A 140 -47.85 -36.75 40.02
N ARG A 141 -47.16 -37.52 40.86
CA ARG A 141 -45.95 -37.06 41.57
C ARG A 141 -44.73 -36.99 40.65
N LEU A 142 -44.61 -37.92 39.70
CA LEU A 142 -43.53 -37.89 38.71
C LEU A 142 -43.78 -36.84 37.61
N ALA A 143 -45.04 -36.61 37.23
CA ALA A 143 -45.42 -35.60 36.23
C ALA A 143 -45.05 -34.17 36.65
N SER A 144 -45.01 -33.86 37.95
CA SER A 144 -44.62 -32.53 38.43
C SER A 144 -43.17 -32.17 38.12
N TYR A 145 -42.30 -33.15 37.86
CA TYR A 145 -40.89 -32.92 37.51
C TYR A 145 -40.70 -32.48 36.05
N PHE A 146 -41.75 -32.56 35.20
CA PHE A 146 -41.71 -32.12 33.80
C PHE A 146 -42.17 -30.68 33.58
N SER A 147 -42.81 -30.06 34.56
CA SER A 147 -43.39 -28.71 34.44
C SER A 147 -42.48 -27.59 34.96
N SER A 148 -41.23 -27.89 35.35
CA SER A 148 -40.20 -26.91 35.73
C SER A 148 -39.10 -26.84 34.67
#